data_AF-A0A6L9ISA2-F1
#
_entry.id   AF-A0A6L9ISA2-F1
#
_cell.length_a   1.000
_cell.length_b   1.000
_cell.length_c   1.000
_cell.angle_alpha   90.00
_cell.angle_beta   90.00
_cell.angle_gamma   90.00
#
_symmetry.space_group_name_H-M   'P 1'
#
loop_
_entity.id
_entity.type
_entity.pdbx_description
1 polymer ?
#
loop_
_entity_poly.entity_id
_entity_poly.type
_entity_poly.pdbx_seq_one_letter_code
_entity_poly.pdbx_strand_id
1 'polypeptide(L)'
;MLNSRRCCVCDRHDPPLIACQNPQCPNVMCARHTLPFELHDDLGSRVEYFCSRHCYMRIQRRALPVRAELLIAAIVLVVTLTLYLTVVAYFT
;
A
#
# COMPACT_ATOMS: atom_id res chain seq x y z
N MET A 1 22.03 13.13 0.67
CA MET A 1 22.27 14.03 -0.48
C MET A 1 21.37 13.58 -1.64
N LEU A 2 20.21 14.24 -1.82
CA LEU A 2 19.25 13.93 -2.89
C LEU A 2 19.57 14.80 -4.11
N ASN A 3 20.41 14.31 -5.02
CA ASN A 3 20.80 15.05 -6.23
C ASN A 3 20.17 14.47 -7.50
N SER A 4 18.86 14.23 -7.47
CA SER A 4 18.08 13.84 -8.64
C SER A 4 17.30 15.07 -9.12
N ARG A 5 17.98 16.06 -9.72
CA ARG A 5 17.31 17.22 -10.34
C ARG A 5 16.66 16.90 -11.70
N ARG A 6 16.60 15.63 -12.09
CA ARG A 6 16.09 15.21 -13.41
C ARG A 6 14.98 14.20 -13.23
N CYS A 7 14.04 14.19 -14.16
CA CYS A 7 13.02 13.17 -14.20
C CYS A 7 13.68 11.81 -14.47
N CYS A 8 13.45 10.82 -13.61
CA CYS A 8 14.00 9.47 -13.75
C CYS A 8 13.50 8.68 -14.97
N VAL A 9 12.51 9.19 -15.71
CA VAL A 9 11.91 8.52 -16.88
C VAL A 9 12.45 9.09 -18.20
N CYS A 10 12.58 10.41 -18.30
CA CYS A 10 13.02 11.07 -19.54
C CYS A 10 14.37 11.78 -19.43
N ASP A 11 15.01 11.73 -18.25
CA ASP A 11 16.27 12.42 -17.92
C ASP A 11 16.28 13.94 -18.16
N ARG A 12 15.11 14.55 -18.40
CA ARG A 12 14.96 15.99 -18.57
C ARG A 12 14.83 16.70 -17.24
N HIS A 13 15.34 17.92 -17.19
CA HIS A 13 15.15 18.86 -16.10
C HIS A 13 13.98 19.79 -16.45
N ASP A 14 12.75 19.26 -16.35
CA ASP A 14 11.51 20.02 -16.54
C ASP A 14 10.80 20.21 -15.19
N PRO A 15 11.02 21.33 -14.49
CA PRO A 15 10.26 21.68 -13.30
C PRO A 15 8.79 22.00 -13.67
N PRO A 16 7.80 21.68 -12.81
CA PRO A 16 7.94 21.11 -11.47
C PRO A 16 8.26 19.62 -11.48
N LEU A 17 9.24 19.22 -10.66
CA LEU A 17 9.56 17.83 -10.40
C LEU A 17 8.82 17.38 -9.15
N ILE A 18 8.14 16.25 -9.25
CA ILE A 18 7.33 15.63 -8.21
C ILE A 18 8.12 14.43 -7.68
N ALA A 19 8.28 14.38 -6.35
CA ALA A 19 8.95 13.25 -5.71
C ALA A 19 8.08 12.00 -5.78
N CYS A 20 8.71 10.82 -5.91
CA CYS A 20 8.00 9.56 -5.77
C CYS A 20 7.50 9.41 -4.33
N GLN A 21 6.23 9.08 -4.16
CA GLN A 21 5.64 8.91 -2.82
C GLN A 21 6.12 7.63 -2.11
N ASN A 22 6.90 6.78 -2.77
CA ASN A 22 7.59 5.67 -2.12
C ASN A 22 8.77 6.18 -1.29
N PRO A 23 8.76 6.05 0.06
CA PRO A 23 9.81 6.59 0.93
C PRO A 23 11.19 5.95 0.72
N GLN A 24 11.25 4.80 0.05
CA GLN A 24 12.51 4.15 -0.31
C GLN A 24 13.03 4.53 -1.70
N CYS A 25 12.27 5.32 -2.47
CA CYS A 25 12.64 5.74 -3.80
C CYS A 25 13.07 7.21 -3.78
N PRO A 26 14.36 7.52 -4.01
CA PRO A 26 14.85 8.90 -4.04
C PRO A 26 14.56 9.62 -5.38
N ASN A 27 13.83 8.97 -6.29
CA ASN A 27 13.61 9.47 -7.63
C ASN A 27 12.53 10.56 -7.67
N VAL A 28 12.71 11.50 -8.59
CA VAL A 28 11.69 12.49 -8.95
C VAL A 28 11.27 12.31 -10.40
N MET A 29 10.10 12.85 -10.74
CA MET A 29 9.54 12.78 -12.09
C MET A 29 8.89 14.10 -12.47
N CYS A 30 8.90 14.46 -13.76
CA CYS A 30 8.12 15.59 -14.22
C CYS A 30 6.62 15.23 -14.22
N ALA A 31 5.75 16.23 -14.19
CA ALA A 31 4.29 16.06 -14.18
C ALA A 31 3.72 15.20 -15.33
N ARG A 32 4.43 15.06 -16.45
CA ARG A 32 4.01 14.18 -17.57
C ARG A 32 4.24 12.70 -17.32
N HIS A 33 5.20 12.38 -16.44
CA HIS A 33 5.60 11.01 -16.14
C HIS A 33 5.22 10.59 -14.72
N THR A 34 4.46 11.41 -14.00
CA THR A 34 3.81 10.98 -12.77
C THR A 34 2.70 10.01 -13.08
N LEU A 35 2.70 8.87 -12.41
CA LEU A 35 1.57 7.95 -12.43
C LEU A 35 0.70 8.25 -11.19
N PRO A 36 -0.52 8.79 -11.37
CA PRO A 36 -1.46 8.96 -10.27
C PRO A 36 -2.08 7.62 -9.90
N PHE A 37 -2.17 7.34 -8.61
CA PHE A 37 -2.89 6.20 -8.08
C PHE A 37 -3.76 6.65 -6.91
N GLU A 38 -5.00 6.19 -6.89
CA GLU A 38 -5.91 6.37 -5.77
C GLU A 38 -5.57 5.35 -4.69
N LEU A 39 -5.30 5.84 -3.49
CA LEU A 39 -5.18 5.04 -2.27
C LEU A 39 -6.38 5.32 -1.39
N HIS A 40 -7.04 4.23 -0.98
CA HIS A 40 -8.10 4.25 0.01
C HIS A 40 -7.50 3.84 1.35
N ASP A 41 -7.46 4.78 2.28
CA ASP A 41 -7.16 4.52 3.69
C ASP A 41 -8.45 4.74 4.51
N ASP A 42 -8.44 4.35 5.79
CA ASP A 42 -9.60 4.47 6.69
C ASP A 42 -10.13 5.92 6.85
N LEU A 43 -9.29 6.92 6.55
CA LEU A 43 -9.62 8.35 6.61
C LEU A 43 -10.13 8.92 5.27
N GLY A 44 -10.19 8.13 4.20
CA GLY A 44 -10.69 8.55 2.88
C GLY A 44 -9.78 8.19 1.72
N SER A 45 -10.14 8.66 0.52
CA SER A 45 -9.37 8.48 -0.70
C SER A 45 -8.39 9.64 -0.91
N ARG A 46 -7.11 9.34 -1.12
CA ARG A 46 -6.08 10.30 -1.54
C ARG A 46 -5.41 9.86 -2.84
N VAL A 47 -5.08 10.82 -3.69
CA VAL A 47 -4.31 10.56 -4.92
C VAL A 47 -2.83 10.75 -4.61
N GLU A 48 -2.04 9.70 -4.81
CA GLU A 48 -0.59 9.74 -4.67
C GLU A 48 0.11 9.49 -6.01
N TYR A 49 1.32 10.04 -6.17
CA TYR A 49 2.08 9.99 -7.42
C TYR A 49 3.33 9.11 -7.31
N PHE A 50 3.51 8.21 -8.27
CA PHE A 50 4.60 7.23 -8.28
C PHE A 50 5.39 7.24 -9.59
N CYS A 51 6.69 6.94 -9.51
CA CYS A 51 7.59 6.90 -10.68
C CYS A 51 7.39 5.64 -11.54
N SER A 52 6.82 4.59 -10.96
CA SER A 52 6.59 3.31 -11.63
C SER A 52 5.55 2.49 -10.89
N ARG A 53 4.90 1.57 -11.61
CA ARG A 53 3.98 0.58 -11.03
C ARG A 53 4.66 -0.28 -9.95
N HIS A 54 5.97 -0.53 -10.07
CA HIS A 54 6.71 -1.29 -9.08
C HIS A 54 6.77 -0.56 -7.72
N CYS A 55 6.98 0.77 -7.72
CA CYS A 55 6.97 1.56 -6.50
C CYS A 55 5.58 1.57 -5.83
N TYR A 56 4.52 1.71 -6.61
CA TYR A 56 3.14 1.60 -6.12
C TYR A 56 2.87 0.23 -5.47
N MET A 57 3.19 -0.86 -6.18
CA MET A 57 2.99 -2.22 -5.66
C MET A 57 3.75 -2.50 -4.36
N ARG A 58 4.93 -1.88 -4.19
CA ARG A 58 5.72 -2.04 -2.96
C ARG A 58 5.05 -1.41 -1.74
N ILE A 59 4.31 -0.32 -1.92
CA ILE A 59 3.54 0.34 -0.85
C ILE A 59 2.23 -0.39 -0.61
N GLN A 60 1.51 -0.74 -1.67
CA GLN A 60 0.28 -1.53 -1.57
C GLN A 60 0.50 -2.86 -0.83
N ARG A 61 1.63 -3.55 -1.07
CA ARG A 61 1.96 -4.77 -0.31
C ARG A 61 2.17 -4.54 1.18
N ARG A 62 2.50 -3.32 1.61
CA ARG A 62 2.56 -2.95 3.04
C ARG A 62 1.19 -2.63 3.62
N ALA A 63 0.25 -2.22 2.77
CA ALA A 63 -1.13 -1.94 3.13
C ALA A 63 -2.04 -3.18 3.07
N LEU A 64 -1.55 -4.32 2.54
CA LEU A 64 -2.23 -5.62 2.69
C LEU A 64 -2.43 -5.93 4.18
N PRO A 65 -3.55 -6.59 4.54
CA PRO A 65 -3.97 -6.78 5.93
C PRO A 65 -2.79 -7.24 6.77
N VAL A 66 -2.46 -6.41 7.76
CA VAL A 66 -1.33 -6.64 8.65
C VAL A 66 -1.51 -8.03 9.26
N ARG A 67 -0.42 -8.73 9.56
CA ARG A 67 -0.45 -10.06 10.23
C ARG A 67 -1.44 -10.11 11.42
N ALA A 68 -1.66 -8.97 12.07
CA ALA A 68 -2.66 -8.79 13.13
C ALA A 68 -4.10 -9.06 12.68
N GLU A 69 -4.55 -8.56 11.52
CA GLU A 69 -5.91 -8.78 11.01
C GLU A 69 -6.15 -10.24 10.63
N LEU A 70 -5.13 -10.88 10.02
CA LEU A 70 -5.16 -12.32 9.75
C LEU A 70 -5.21 -13.14 11.05
N LEU A 71 -4.47 -12.72 12.08
CA LEU A 71 -4.53 -13.34 13.42
C LEU A 71 -5.92 -13.17 14.05
N ILE A 72 -6.51 -11.98 13.98
CA ILE A 72 -7.86 -11.72 14.51
C ILE A 72 -8.87 -12.62 13.79
N ALA A 73 -8.84 -12.68 12.45
CA ALA A 73 -9.71 -13.55 11.68
C ALA A 73 -9.54 -15.04 12.07
N ALA A 74 -8.30 -15.50 12.26
CA ALA A 74 -8.01 -16.87 12.69
C ALA A 74 -8.53 -17.16 14.11
N ILE A 75 -8.36 -16.23 15.06
CA ILE A 75 -8.87 -16.37 16.43
C ILE A 75 -10.40 -16.44 16.42
N VAL A 76 -11.06 -15.55 15.68
CA VAL A 76 -12.53 -15.54 15.57
C VAL A 76 -13.02 -16.88 15.02
N LEU A 77 -12.37 -17.43 13.99
CA LEU A 77 -12.69 -18.73 13.42
C LEU A 77 -12.54 -19.88 14.44
N VAL A 78 -11.44 -19.89 15.20
CA VAL A 78 -11.20 -20.92 16.24
C VAL A 78 -12.22 -20.83 17.37
N VAL A 79 -12.56 -19.62 17.81
CA VAL A 79 -13.56 -19.41 18.87
C VAL A 79 -14.95 -19.83 18.40
N THR A 80 -15.35 -19.47 17.18
CA THR A 80 -16.65 -19.90 16.64
C THR A 80 -16.71 -21.42 16.44
N LEU A 81 -15.63 -22.04 15.95
CA LEU A 81 -15.55 -23.50 15.80
C LEU A 81 -15.63 -24.21 17.14
N THR A 82 -14.90 -23.74 18.15
CA THR A 82 -14.92 -24.35 19.50
C THR A 82 -16.28 -24.19 20.16
N LEU A 83 -16.93 -23.02 20.05
CA LEU A 83 -18.30 -22.82 20.52
C LEU A 83 -19.28 -23.76 19.82
N TYR A 84 -19.17 -23.91 18.49
CA TYR A 84 -20.02 -24.84 17.74
C TYR A 84 -19.84 -26.28 18.23
N LEU A 85 -18.60 -26.76 18.35
CA LEU A 85 -18.31 -28.13 18.81
C LEU A 85 -18.75 -28.35 20.26
N THR A 86 -18.53 -27.39 21.15
CA THR A 86 -18.86 -27.54 22.58
C THR A 86 -20.33 -27.39 22.88
N VAL A 87 -21.06 -26.54 22.15
CA VAL A 87 -22.48 -26.33 22.36
C VAL A 87 -23.26 -27.31 21.50
N VAL A 88 -23.12 -27.26 20.18
CA VAL A 88 -23.97 -28.05 19.29
C VAL A 88 -23.66 -29.54 19.42
N ALA A 89 -22.39 -29.95 19.37
CA ALA A 89 -22.05 -31.37 19.40
C ALA A 89 -22.18 -32.02 20.79
N TYR A 90 -22.33 -31.23 21.86
CA TYR A 90 -22.61 -31.76 23.21
C TYR A 90 -24.11 -31.97 23.45
N PHE A 91 -24.97 -31.20 22.78
CA PHE A 91 -26.42 -31.28 22.91
C PHE A 91 -27.10 -32.15 21.84
N THR A 92 -26.39 -32.58 20.80
CA THR A 92 -26.80 -33.61 19.84
C THR A 92 -26.29 -34.99 20.24
#